data_AF-A0A9W8LV51-F1
#
_entry.id   AF-A0A9W8LV51-F1
#
_cell.length_a   1.000
_cell.length_b   1.000
_cell.length_c   1.000
_cell.angle_alpha   90.00
_cell.angle_beta   90.00
_cell.angle_gamma   90.00
#
_symmetry.space_group_name_H-M   'P 1'
#
loop_
_entity.id
_entity.type
_entity.pdbx_description
1 polymer ?
#
loop_
_entity_poly.entity_id
_entity_poly.type
_entity_poly.pdbx_seq_one_letter_code
_entity_poly.pdbx_strand_id
1 'polypeptide(L)'
;MFRQINRFAKTNGEFLSLRPRYSQEVTELRGNVDIAIDWEATHGLLMRAPKLSHPGSNAEWLQTALVPAPVSLAPSPIPRAEFDKVVALQPVFNRLFDRVAHDHDFLVSTLQSLGTADEFTARIFSMGDTEIAVAYYRAGYAPTDFPTEKEWEGRWLVEKSRTIPIPNLAYHLAGCKKIQQVLAQPGIVERFVGDEETAKRVRECFVGLYPLDDSEEGQQAYEMALNAPENYVVKPQREGGGYNTYGEDIPKLLREMTMEERRGHILMELIRAPGFDSMLLRNGQLVPAEVVSELGIYGIWVSNSKGDVVVNRHGGHLLRTKASNVHEGGVAAGFAVIDSPLLV
;
A
#
# COMPACT_ATOMS: atom_id res chain seq x y z
N MET A 1 1.87 -4.17 4.84
CA MET A 1 1.33 -3.85 6.18
C MET A 1 0.51 -5.04 6.64
N PHE A 2 0.85 -5.69 7.76
CA PHE A 2 0.56 -7.11 7.96
C PHE A 2 -0.03 -7.42 9.38
N ARG A 3 -0.91 -8.45 9.51
CA ARG A 3 -1.64 -9.05 10.69
C ARG A 3 -2.20 -8.18 11.82
N GLN A 4 -1.80 -6.93 12.08
CA GLN A 4 -2.40 -6.20 13.20
C GLN A 4 -3.92 -6.01 13.04
N ILE A 5 -4.41 -6.12 11.80
CA ILE A 5 -5.85 -6.22 11.48
C ILE A 5 -6.49 -7.56 11.92
N ASN A 6 -5.78 -8.69 11.88
CA ASN A 6 -6.32 -10.01 12.28
C ASN A 6 -6.46 -10.17 13.80
N ARG A 7 -5.77 -9.38 14.65
CA ARG A 7 -6.02 -9.40 16.10
C ARG A 7 -7.30 -8.66 16.51
N PHE A 8 -7.80 -7.73 15.70
CA PHE A 8 -9.09 -7.06 15.96
C PHE A 8 -10.25 -8.07 16.08
N ALA A 9 -10.17 -9.22 15.40
CA ALA A 9 -11.23 -10.23 15.38
C ALA A 9 -11.39 -11.05 16.69
N LYS A 10 -10.42 -11.01 17.63
CA LYS A 10 -10.46 -11.86 18.86
C LYS A 10 -11.05 -11.18 20.10
N THR A 11 -11.27 -9.87 20.08
CA THR A 11 -11.91 -9.11 21.17
C THR A 11 -13.16 -8.37 20.69
N ASN A 12 -13.92 -9.00 19.79
CA ASN A 12 -15.06 -8.38 19.09
C ASN A 12 -16.07 -7.72 20.03
N GLY A 13 -16.45 -8.35 21.14
CA GLY A 13 -17.55 -7.88 22.00
C GLY A 13 -17.33 -6.50 22.63
N GLU A 14 -16.18 -6.29 23.27
CA GLU A 14 -15.85 -5.00 23.90
C GLU A 14 -15.57 -3.93 22.85
N PHE A 15 -14.85 -4.27 21.77
CA PHE A 15 -14.58 -3.36 20.67
C PHE A 15 -15.85 -2.89 19.94
N LEU A 16 -16.84 -3.78 19.77
CA LEU A 16 -18.17 -3.45 19.24
C LEU A 16 -18.93 -2.46 20.15
N SER A 17 -18.72 -2.52 21.46
CA SER A 17 -19.45 -1.70 22.43
C SER A 17 -18.98 -0.24 22.51
N LEU A 18 -17.71 0.02 22.16
CA LEU A 18 -17.09 1.35 22.20
C LEU A 18 -17.31 2.18 20.92
N ARG A 19 -18.05 1.65 19.94
CA ARG A 19 -18.26 2.29 18.64
C ARG A 19 -19.18 3.52 18.74
N PRO A 20 -18.85 4.64 18.05
CA PRO A 20 -19.83 5.67 17.75
C PRO A 20 -21.01 5.05 16.99
N ARG A 21 -22.23 5.17 17.52
CA ARG A 21 -23.45 4.76 16.81
C ARG A 21 -23.93 5.95 15.98
N TYR A 22 -23.74 5.91 14.66
CA TYR A 22 -24.37 6.85 13.74
C TYR A 22 -25.85 6.48 13.56
N SER A 23 -26.65 6.74 14.60
CA SER A 23 -28.11 6.53 14.60
C SER A 23 -28.89 7.71 14.02
N GLN A 24 -28.21 8.71 13.45
CA GLN A 24 -28.80 9.89 12.84
C GLN A 24 -29.07 9.65 11.36
N GLU A 25 -30.18 10.15 10.86
CA GLU A 25 -30.48 10.06 9.44
C GLU A 25 -29.52 10.95 8.63
N VAL A 26 -29.20 10.54 7.39
CA VAL A 26 -28.33 11.32 6.48
C VAL A 26 -28.83 12.76 6.30
N THR A 27 -30.15 12.98 6.33
CA THR A 27 -30.78 14.30 6.26
C THR A 27 -30.42 15.20 7.45
N GLU A 28 -30.26 14.65 8.65
CA GLU A 28 -29.88 15.39 9.87
C GLU A 28 -28.40 15.79 9.86
N LEU A 29 -27.56 15.00 9.17
CA LEU A 29 -26.11 15.22 9.07
C LEU A 29 -25.71 16.28 8.04
N ARG A 30 -26.66 16.87 7.29
CA ARG A 30 -26.35 17.81 6.19
C ARG A 30 -25.48 18.99 6.63
N GLY A 31 -25.76 19.60 7.79
CA GLY A 31 -24.93 20.69 8.31
C GLY A 31 -23.48 20.27 8.61
N ASN A 32 -23.26 19.01 9.03
CA ASN A 32 -21.92 18.47 9.25
C ASN A 32 -21.19 18.23 7.92
N VAL A 33 -21.92 17.83 6.86
CA VAL A 33 -21.38 17.68 5.50
C VAL A 33 -20.92 19.02 4.94
N ASP A 34 -21.75 20.06 5.05
CA ASP A 34 -21.40 21.41 4.58
C ASP A 34 -20.15 21.94 5.33
N ILE A 35 -20.10 21.78 6.67
CA ILE A 35 -18.93 22.15 7.48
C ILE A 35 -17.68 21.36 7.08
N ALA A 36 -17.80 20.06 6.81
CA ALA A 36 -16.67 19.24 6.39
C ALA A 36 -16.09 19.72 5.05
N ILE A 37 -16.95 19.95 4.06
CA ILE A 37 -16.56 20.46 2.73
C ILE A 37 -15.84 21.81 2.83
N ASP A 38 -16.40 22.76 3.60
CA ASP A 38 -15.80 24.07 3.81
C ASP A 38 -14.44 23.96 4.53
N TRP A 39 -14.33 23.06 5.51
CA TRP A 39 -13.06 22.79 6.19
C TRP A 39 -12.01 22.19 5.23
N GLU A 40 -12.39 21.18 4.44
CA GLU A 40 -11.50 20.57 3.45
C GLU A 40 -10.99 21.59 2.42
N ALA A 41 -11.88 22.45 1.91
CA ALA A 41 -11.52 23.48 0.94
C ALA A 41 -10.61 24.55 1.56
N THR A 42 -10.88 25.00 2.79
CA THR A 42 -10.06 26.02 3.48
C THR A 42 -8.71 25.51 3.95
N HIS A 43 -8.57 24.21 4.20
CA HIS A 43 -7.31 23.58 4.66
C HIS A 43 -6.55 22.85 3.55
N GLY A 44 -7.05 22.89 2.30
CA GLY A 44 -6.37 22.33 1.14
C GLY A 44 -6.43 20.80 1.03
N LEU A 45 -7.38 20.14 1.69
CA LEU A 45 -7.66 18.71 1.53
C LEU A 45 -8.47 18.48 0.24
N LEU A 46 -7.81 18.77 -0.88
CA LEU A 46 -8.40 18.82 -2.22
C LEU A 46 -7.70 17.84 -3.18
N MET A 47 -8.46 17.32 -4.13
CA MET A 47 -7.95 16.55 -5.27
C MET A 47 -8.39 17.20 -6.59
N ARG A 48 -7.71 16.89 -7.69
CA ARG A 48 -8.26 17.20 -9.02
C ARG A 48 -9.57 16.45 -9.22
N ALA A 49 -10.56 17.12 -9.79
CA ALA A 49 -11.80 16.48 -10.21
C ALA A 49 -11.48 15.30 -11.17
N PRO A 50 -12.19 14.17 -11.07
CA PRO A 50 -12.23 13.18 -12.16
C PRO A 50 -12.62 13.90 -13.46
N LYS A 51 -12.09 13.48 -14.61
CA LYS A 51 -12.38 14.13 -15.92
C LYS A 51 -13.88 14.32 -16.10
N LEU A 52 -14.35 15.56 -15.91
CA LEU A 52 -15.76 15.92 -16.07
C LEU A 52 -16.08 15.88 -17.56
N SER A 53 -16.68 14.77 -18.00
CA SER A 53 -17.23 14.63 -19.35
C SER A 53 -18.49 15.50 -19.45
N HIS A 54 -18.30 16.80 -19.66
CA HIS A 54 -19.39 17.74 -19.85
C HIS A 54 -19.75 17.82 -21.34
N PRO A 55 -20.96 17.40 -21.76
CA PRO A 55 -21.37 17.49 -23.15
C PRO A 55 -21.65 18.96 -23.51
N GLY A 56 -20.65 19.65 -24.05
CA GLY A 56 -20.80 20.99 -24.63
C GLY A 56 -19.83 22.08 -24.16
N SER A 57 -18.89 21.82 -23.25
CA SER A 57 -17.93 22.86 -22.79
C SER A 57 -16.47 22.48 -22.98
N ASN A 58 -15.82 23.06 -24.00
CA ASN A 58 -14.35 23.07 -24.17
C ASN A 58 -13.66 24.03 -23.18
N ALA A 59 -14.16 24.12 -21.94
CA ALA A 59 -13.63 25.02 -20.93
C ALA A 59 -12.41 24.39 -20.26
N GLU A 60 -11.20 24.79 -20.68
CA GLU A 60 -9.93 24.21 -20.21
C GLU A 60 -9.79 24.19 -18.69
N TRP A 61 -10.34 25.19 -17.99
CA TRP A 61 -10.34 25.27 -16.53
C TRP A 61 -11.05 24.10 -15.83
N LEU A 62 -12.00 23.40 -16.48
CA LEU A 62 -12.63 22.21 -15.91
C LEU A 62 -11.63 21.05 -15.75
N GLN A 63 -10.54 21.01 -16.53
CA GLN A 63 -9.48 20.02 -16.39
C GLN A 63 -8.54 20.31 -15.19
N THR A 64 -8.61 21.52 -14.63
CA THR A 64 -7.86 21.94 -13.44
C THR A 64 -8.76 22.15 -12.20
N ALA A 65 -10.06 21.87 -12.31
CA ALA A 65 -10.99 21.96 -11.20
C ALA A 65 -10.58 21.07 -10.02
N LEU A 66 -10.77 21.58 -8.81
CA LEU A 66 -10.50 20.87 -7.56
C LEU A 66 -11.83 20.51 -6.86
N VAL A 67 -11.83 19.38 -6.17
CA VAL A 67 -12.93 18.89 -5.33
C VAL A 67 -12.38 18.46 -3.96
N PRO A 68 -13.19 18.50 -2.88
CA PRO A 68 -12.83 17.90 -1.60
C PRO A 68 -12.39 16.44 -1.76
N ALA A 69 -11.48 15.98 -0.92
CA ALA A 69 -11.06 14.60 -0.94
C ALA A 69 -12.22 13.69 -0.45
N PRO A 70 -12.26 12.42 -0.85
CA PRO A 70 -13.18 11.47 -0.22
C PRO A 70 -12.71 11.23 1.23
N VAL A 71 -13.57 11.49 2.22
CA VAL A 71 -13.27 11.33 3.65
C VAL A 71 -14.32 10.48 4.38
N SER A 72 -13.97 9.88 5.51
CA SER A 72 -14.96 9.48 6.52
C SER A 72 -15.43 10.73 7.25
N LEU A 73 -16.73 10.94 7.40
CA LEU A 73 -17.28 12.13 8.07
C LEU A 73 -16.85 12.24 9.54
N ALA A 74 -16.49 11.12 10.16
CA ALA A 74 -16.07 11.04 11.55
C ALA A 74 -15.06 9.88 11.75
N PRO A 75 -14.20 9.95 12.79
CA PRO A 75 -13.06 9.06 12.94
C PRO A 75 -13.46 7.61 13.25
N SER A 76 -12.70 6.67 12.70
CA SER A 76 -12.92 5.24 12.87
C SER A 76 -12.20 4.66 14.10
N PRO A 77 -12.85 3.77 14.89
CA PRO A 77 -12.28 3.26 16.14
C PRO A 77 -11.12 2.30 15.90
N ILE A 78 -10.00 2.52 16.60
CA ILE A 78 -8.80 1.67 16.58
C ILE A 78 -8.36 1.39 18.02
N PRO A 79 -8.16 0.12 18.45
CA PRO A 79 -7.67 -0.18 19.79
C PRO A 79 -6.28 0.42 20.04
N ARG A 80 -6.14 1.20 21.11
CA ARG A 80 -4.89 1.89 21.48
C ARG A 80 -3.68 0.97 21.50
N ALA A 81 -3.80 -0.20 22.14
CA ALA A 81 -2.69 -1.13 22.31
C ALA A 81 -2.11 -1.64 20.98
N GLU A 82 -2.94 -1.82 19.94
CA GLU A 82 -2.47 -2.23 18.61
C GLU A 82 -1.93 -1.02 17.82
N PHE A 83 -2.52 0.17 17.94
CA PHE A 83 -1.94 1.39 17.37
C PHE A 83 -0.52 1.66 17.89
N ASP A 84 -0.34 1.60 19.22
CA ASP A 84 0.97 1.77 19.85
C ASP A 84 1.96 0.66 19.40
N LYS A 85 1.45 -0.57 19.15
CA LYS A 85 2.25 -1.69 18.63
C LYS A 85 2.76 -1.47 17.21
N VAL A 86 1.95 -1.02 16.23
CA VAL A 86 2.48 -0.68 14.89
C VAL A 86 3.45 0.50 14.94
N VAL A 87 3.15 1.54 15.73
CA VAL A 87 4.04 2.71 15.85
C VAL A 87 5.41 2.31 16.41
N ALA A 88 5.44 1.47 17.45
CA ALA A 88 6.68 0.93 18.03
C ALA A 88 7.41 -0.09 17.13
N LEU A 89 6.80 -0.53 16.03
CA LEU A 89 7.42 -1.43 15.04
C LEU A 89 7.96 -0.69 13.81
N GLN A 90 7.50 0.53 13.51
CA GLN A 90 7.96 1.23 12.31
C GLN A 90 9.49 1.43 12.25
N PRO A 91 10.19 1.78 13.34
CA PRO A 91 11.66 1.89 13.31
C PRO A 91 12.37 0.54 13.10
N VAL A 92 11.72 -0.57 13.42
CA VAL A 92 12.21 -1.93 13.13
C VAL A 92 12.03 -2.24 11.65
N PHE A 93 10.85 -1.99 11.08
CA PHE A 93 10.60 -2.16 9.66
C PHE A 93 11.55 -1.33 8.81
N ASN A 94 11.79 -0.06 9.15
CA ASN A 94 12.75 0.79 8.44
C ASN A 94 14.14 0.12 8.31
N ARG A 95 14.64 -0.47 9.41
CA ARG A 95 15.94 -1.18 9.46
C ARG A 95 15.90 -2.54 8.74
N LEU A 96 14.77 -3.24 8.76
CA LEU A 96 14.57 -4.48 8.01
C LEU A 96 14.65 -4.21 6.50
N PHE A 97 13.93 -3.20 6.00
CA PHE A 97 13.96 -2.79 4.60
C PHE A 97 15.34 -2.28 4.16
N ASP A 98 16.04 -1.51 5.02
CA ASP A 98 17.44 -1.11 4.78
C ASP A 98 18.36 -2.32 4.59
N ARG A 99 18.28 -3.33 5.46
CA ARG A 99 19.14 -4.52 5.37
C ARG A 99 18.82 -5.40 4.17
N VAL A 100 17.53 -5.56 3.84
CA VAL A 100 17.11 -6.27 2.61
C VAL A 100 17.60 -5.52 1.36
N ALA A 101 17.57 -4.18 1.36
CA ALA A 101 18.09 -3.37 0.26
C ALA A 101 19.62 -3.47 0.10
N HIS A 102 20.37 -3.81 1.15
CA HIS A 102 21.83 -4.01 1.07
C HIS A 102 22.24 -5.47 0.77
N ASP A 103 21.31 -6.44 0.76
CA ASP A 103 21.57 -7.84 0.39
C ASP A 103 21.39 -8.03 -1.14
N HIS A 104 22.42 -7.61 -1.89
CA HIS A 104 22.40 -7.63 -3.36
C HIS A 104 22.14 -9.03 -3.95
N ASP A 105 22.81 -10.06 -3.42
CA ASP A 105 22.69 -11.41 -3.95
C ASP A 105 21.28 -11.98 -3.71
N PHE A 106 20.68 -11.69 -2.56
CA PHE A 106 19.27 -12.01 -2.28
C PHE A 106 18.30 -11.30 -3.24
N LEU A 107 18.50 -10.01 -3.53
CA LEU A 107 17.66 -9.28 -4.49
C LEU A 107 17.81 -9.82 -5.91
N VAL A 108 19.04 -10.03 -6.37
CA VAL A 108 19.35 -10.42 -7.75
C VAL A 108 18.92 -11.86 -8.04
N SER A 109 19.18 -12.82 -7.13
CA SER A 109 18.72 -14.20 -7.30
C SER A 109 17.19 -14.31 -7.34
N THR A 110 16.48 -13.32 -6.81
CA THR A 110 15.01 -13.30 -6.75
C THR A 110 14.35 -12.71 -8.01
N LEU A 111 15.08 -11.99 -8.89
CA LEU A 111 14.49 -11.02 -9.83
C LEU A 111 15.12 -10.96 -11.25
N GLN A 112 15.88 -11.98 -11.65
CA GLN A 112 17.02 -11.84 -12.59
C GLN A 112 16.76 -11.67 -14.12
N SER A 113 15.55 -11.33 -14.62
CA SER A 113 15.17 -11.65 -16.03
C SER A 113 14.55 -10.54 -16.92
N LEU A 114 15.12 -9.32 -17.07
CA LEU A 114 14.55 -8.23 -17.92
C LEU A 114 15.56 -7.19 -18.54
N GLY A 115 15.51 -6.96 -19.87
CA GLY A 115 15.48 -5.60 -20.52
C GLY A 115 16.75 -4.84 -21.01
N THR A 116 16.54 -3.97 -22.05
CA THR A 116 17.37 -2.85 -22.65
C THR A 116 16.66 -2.27 -23.91
N ALA A 117 16.89 -1.07 -24.51
CA ALA A 117 17.47 0.27 -24.14
C ALA A 117 17.41 1.28 -25.36
N ASP A 118 17.99 2.49 -25.23
CA ASP A 118 18.43 3.54 -26.20
C ASP A 118 17.58 4.82 -26.53
N GLU A 119 18.36 5.89 -26.81
CA GLU A 119 18.14 7.18 -27.48
C GLU A 119 17.54 8.38 -26.72
N PHE A 120 17.19 8.28 -25.43
CA PHE A 120 16.81 9.47 -24.65
C PHE A 120 17.99 10.19 -23.97
N THR A 121 19.05 9.44 -23.68
CA THR A 121 20.28 9.90 -23.01
C THR A 121 20.86 11.21 -23.59
N ALA A 122 20.73 11.46 -24.90
CA ALA A 122 21.24 12.66 -25.55
C ALA A 122 20.58 13.99 -25.12
N ARG A 123 19.33 13.98 -24.61
CA ARG A 123 18.60 15.23 -24.25
C ARG A 123 18.85 15.72 -22.83
N ILE A 124 19.17 14.84 -21.88
CA ILE A 124 19.38 15.23 -20.47
C ILE A 124 20.65 16.09 -20.30
N PHE A 125 21.66 15.90 -21.17
CA PHE A 125 22.88 16.72 -21.21
C PHE A 125 22.67 18.23 -21.48
N SER A 126 21.43 18.69 -21.73
CA SER A 126 21.10 20.11 -21.91
C SER A 126 20.67 20.86 -20.63
N MET A 127 20.53 20.19 -19.48
CA MET A 127 20.13 20.81 -18.20
C MET A 127 21.34 21.26 -17.33
N GLY A 128 22.41 21.74 -17.96
CA GLY A 128 23.80 21.65 -17.45
C GLY A 128 24.20 22.35 -16.14
N ASP A 129 23.38 23.25 -15.58
CA ASP A 129 23.82 24.19 -14.52
C ASP A 129 23.17 23.99 -13.13
N THR A 130 22.35 22.96 -12.92
CA THR A 130 21.68 22.71 -11.61
C THR A 130 22.06 21.36 -11.01
N GLU A 131 22.74 21.36 -9.87
CA GLU A 131 23.05 20.15 -9.10
C GLU A 131 21.78 19.59 -8.43
N ILE A 132 21.48 18.31 -8.66
CA ILE A 132 20.34 17.61 -8.07
C ILE A 132 20.84 16.71 -6.94
N ALA A 133 20.56 17.10 -5.69
CA ALA A 133 20.97 16.33 -4.51
C ALA A 133 20.05 15.14 -4.21
N VAL A 134 18.75 15.25 -4.49
CA VAL A 134 17.72 14.26 -4.14
C VAL A 134 16.72 14.07 -5.28
N ALA A 135 16.38 12.82 -5.58
CA ALA A 135 15.31 12.46 -6.52
C ALA A 135 14.19 11.73 -5.77
N TYR A 136 13.09 12.43 -5.50
CA TYR A 136 11.96 11.87 -4.76
C TYR A 136 10.90 11.31 -5.71
N TYR A 137 10.78 9.98 -5.77
CA TYR A 137 9.86 9.32 -6.68
C TYR A 137 8.40 9.44 -6.22
N ARG A 138 7.58 10.04 -7.09
CA ARG A 138 6.11 10.09 -7.00
C ARG A 138 5.41 9.37 -8.15
N ALA A 139 6.19 8.69 -8.99
CA ALA A 139 5.83 7.83 -10.11
C ALA A 139 6.97 6.81 -10.28
N GLY A 140 6.84 5.89 -11.24
CA GLY A 140 7.84 4.86 -11.52
C GLY A 140 7.66 3.59 -10.67
N TYR A 141 6.43 3.32 -10.24
CA TYR A 141 6.04 2.13 -9.47
C TYR A 141 5.01 1.26 -10.20
N ALA A 142 4.45 1.73 -11.32
CA ALA A 142 3.57 0.98 -12.20
C ALA A 142 4.16 0.89 -13.61
N PRO A 143 3.94 -0.20 -14.38
CA PRO A 143 4.42 -0.29 -15.77
C PRO A 143 3.86 0.81 -16.70
N THR A 144 2.72 1.40 -16.35
CA THR A 144 2.15 2.56 -17.06
C THR A 144 2.99 3.83 -16.94
N ASP A 145 3.87 3.91 -15.95
CA ASP A 145 4.87 4.97 -15.79
C ASP A 145 6.10 4.75 -16.70
N PHE A 146 6.19 3.58 -17.33
CA PHE A 146 7.24 3.18 -18.27
C PHE A 146 6.64 2.74 -19.62
N PRO A 147 5.95 3.64 -20.35
CA PRO A 147 5.38 3.32 -21.66
C PRO A 147 6.45 3.02 -22.72
N THR A 148 7.71 3.43 -22.48
CA THR A 148 8.87 3.16 -23.35
C THR A 148 10.13 2.84 -22.52
N GLU A 149 11.21 2.44 -23.20
CA GLU A 149 12.53 2.28 -22.56
C GLU A 149 13.10 3.60 -22.01
N LYS A 150 12.63 4.76 -22.48
CA LYS A 150 13.17 6.09 -22.11
C LYS A 150 12.96 6.39 -20.63
N GLU A 151 11.85 5.95 -20.08
CA GLU A 151 11.55 6.08 -18.65
C GLU A 151 12.45 5.15 -17.81
N TRP A 152 12.80 3.96 -18.33
CA TRP A 152 13.76 3.04 -17.70
C TRP A 152 15.18 3.61 -17.73
N GLU A 153 15.61 4.21 -18.84
CA GLU A 153 16.88 4.94 -18.92
C GLU A 153 16.93 6.12 -17.95
N GLY A 154 15.85 6.90 -17.86
CA GLY A 154 15.72 8.00 -16.91
C GLY A 154 15.84 7.53 -15.46
N ARG A 155 15.23 6.40 -15.11
CA ARG A 155 15.41 5.75 -13.80
C ARG A 155 16.87 5.34 -13.59
N TRP A 156 17.48 4.68 -14.57
CA TRP A 156 18.85 4.18 -14.50
C TRP A 156 19.90 5.29 -14.35
N LEU A 157 19.69 6.43 -15.02
CA LEU A 157 20.57 7.60 -14.90
C LEU A 157 20.59 8.17 -13.48
N VAL A 158 19.42 8.31 -12.85
CA VAL A 158 19.34 8.79 -11.45
C VAL A 158 20.06 7.83 -10.51
N GLU A 159 19.84 6.51 -10.66
CA GLU A 159 20.43 5.47 -9.81
C GLU A 159 21.96 5.32 -10.02
N LYS A 160 22.48 5.71 -11.19
CA LYS A 160 23.92 5.79 -11.47
C LYS A 160 24.57 7.13 -11.08
N SER A 161 23.78 8.13 -10.73
CA SER A 161 24.28 9.47 -10.39
C SER A 161 24.72 9.57 -8.93
N ARG A 162 25.18 10.75 -8.51
CA ARG A 162 25.43 11.08 -7.09
C ARG A 162 24.18 11.56 -6.34
N THR A 163 23.05 11.67 -7.04
CA THR A 163 21.75 12.00 -6.44
C THR A 163 21.36 10.93 -5.42
N ILE A 164 20.62 11.31 -4.38
CA ILE A 164 20.00 10.36 -3.46
C ILE A 164 18.58 10.04 -3.95
N PRO A 165 18.33 8.90 -4.63
CA PRO A 165 16.98 8.46 -4.97
C PRO A 165 16.19 7.99 -3.74
N ILE A 166 14.92 8.39 -3.67
CA ILE A 166 13.98 8.04 -2.60
C ILE A 166 12.71 7.43 -3.21
N PRO A 167 12.53 6.10 -3.18
CA PRO A 167 13.52 5.07 -2.85
C PRO A 167 14.53 4.83 -3.99
N ASN A 168 15.72 4.32 -3.65
CA ASN A 168 16.64 3.73 -4.63
C ASN A 168 16.08 2.40 -5.18
N LEU A 169 16.73 1.82 -6.19
CA LEU A 169 16.29 0.56 -6.80
C LEU A 169 16.16 -0.57 -5.79
N ALA A 170 17.13 -0.74 -4.89
CA ALA A 170 17.12 -1.84 -3.93
C ALA A 170 15.98 -1.73 -2.90
N TYR A 171 15.66 -0.52 -2.41
CA TYR A 171 14.49 -0.27 -1.58
C TYR A 171 13.17 -0.43 -2.35
N HIS A 172 13.16 -0.09 -3.64
CA HIS A 172 11.99 -0.31 -4.49
C HIS A 172 11.71 -1.82 -4.64
N LEU A 173 12.76 -2.62 -4.89
CA LEU A 173 12.67 -4.08 -4.99
C LEU A 173 12.35 -4.74 -3.65
N ALA A 174 12.90 -4.24 -2.54
CA ALA A 174 12.55 -4.71 -1.19
C ALA A 174 11.04 -4.54 -0.88
N GLY A 175 10.36 -3.58 -1.53
CA GLY A 175 8.92 -3.37 -1.46
C GLY A 175 8.05 -4.44 -2.16
N CYS A 176 8.62 -5.29 -3.01
CA CYS A 176 7.85 -6.24 -3.83
C CYS A 176 7.11 -7.30 -3.00
N LYS A 177 5.97 -7.78 -3.51
CA LYS A 177 5.14 -8.79 -2.83
C LYS A 177 5.89 -10.12 -2.64
N LYS A 178 6.76 -10.51 -3.57
CA LYS A 178 7.64 -11.70 -3.42
C LYS A 178 8.60 -11.55 -2.24
N ILE A 179 9.22 -10.39 -2.04
CA ILE A 179 10.07 -10.14 -0.86
C ILE A 179 9.22 -10.19 0.42
N GLN A 180 8.02 -9.61 0.40
CA GLN A 180 7.04 -9.73 1.49
C GLN A 180 6.71 -11.20 1.82
N GLN A 181 6.61 -12.08 0.83
CA GLN A 181 6.33 -13.51 1.00
C GLN A 181 7.56 -14.26 1.55
N VAL A 182 8.74 -14.04 0.96
CA VAL A 182 9.98 -14.71 1.39
C VAL A 182 10.36 -14.30 2.82
N LEU A 183 10.15 -13.03 3.20
CA LEU A 183 10.31 -12.59 4.59
C LEU A 183 9.41 -13.34 5.59
N ALA A 184 8.29 -13.91 5.15
CA ALA A 184 7.38 -14.67 6.02
C ALA A 184 7.82 -16.13 6.25
N GLN A 185 8.80 -16.63 5.49
CA GLN A 185 9.34 -17.98 5.69
C GLN A 185 10.16 -18.08 6.99
N PRO A 186 10.16 -19.24 7.69
CA PRO A 186 10.90 -19.42 8.93
C PRO A 186 12.39 -19.12 8.79
N GLY A 187 12.97 -18.36 9.72
CA GLY A 187 14.40 -18.06 9.74
C GLY A 187 14.85 -16.92 8.83
N ILE A 188 13.99 -16.38 7.96
CA ILE A 188 14.37 -15.32 7.02
C ILE A 188 14.39 -13.94 7.71
N VAL A 189 13.46 -13.62 8.60
CA VAL A 189 13.46 -12.35 9.34
C VAL A 189 14.73 -12.21 10.19
N GLU A 190 15.11 -13.32 10.81
CA GLU A 190 16.22 -13.51 11.73
C GLU A 190 17.58 -13.20 11.06
N ARG A 191 17.70 -13.34 9.73
CA ARG A 191 18.86 -12.86 8.95
C ARG A 191 19.01 -11.33 8.97
N PHE A 192 17.90 -10.62 9.11
CA PHE A 192 17.82 -9.16 8.91
C PHE A 192 17.45 -8.37 10.17
N VAL A 193 17.14 -9.03 11.29
CA VAL A 193 16.93 -8.38 12.61
C VAL A 193 17.96 -8.87 13.63
N GLY A 194 18.26 -8.06 14.65
CA GLY A 194 19.40 -8.32 15.54
C GLY A 194 19.14 -9.32 16.67
N ASP A 195 17.88 -9.71 16.89
CA ASP A 195 17.45 -10.47 18.05
C ASP A 195 16.10 -11.19 17.81
N GLU A 196 15.89 -12.29 18.53
CA GLU A 196 14.72 -13.17 18.40
C GLU A 196 13.40 -12.51 18.86
N GLU A 197 13.45 -11.56 19.81
CA GLU A 197 12.26 -10.85 20.27
C GLU A 197 11.73 -9.91 19.17
N THR A 198 12.62 -9.15 18.54
CA THR A 198 12.33 -8.34 17.37
C THR A 198 11.86 -9.21 16.21
N ALA A 199 12.51 -10.36 15.94
CA ALA A 199 12.08 -11.30 14.91
C ALA A 199 10.66 -11.82 15.17
N LYS A 200 10.35 -12.20 16.41
CA LYS A 200 9.01 -12.59 16.84
C LYS A 200 7.99 -11.46 16.64
N ARG A 201 8.29 -10.22 17.05
CA ARG A 201 7.37 -9.08 16.88
C ARG A 201 7.10 -8.75 15.40
N VAL A 202 8.07 -8.94 14.51
CA VAL A 202 7.89 -8.82 13.05
C VAL A 202 7.07 -9.99 12.50
N ARG A 203 7.40 -11.24 12.84
CA ARG A 203 6.64 -12.45 12.40
C ARG A 203 5.20 -12.46 12.92
N GLU A 204 4.92 -11.91 14.11
CA GLU A 204 3.56 -11.68 14.61
C GLU A 204 2.72 -10.78 13.69
N CYS A 205 3.39 -9.96 12.85
CA CYS A 205 2.71 -9.18 11.83
C CYS A 205 2.47 -9.99 10.55
N PHE A 206 3.14 -11.10 10.21
CA PHE A 206 2.89 -11.75 8.92
C PHE A 206 1.64 -12.64 8.92
N VAL A 207 0.78 -12.50 7.90
CA VAL A 207 -0.28 -13.47 7.58
C VAL A 207 0.32 -14.66 6.83
N GLY A 208 -0.45 -15.73 6.59
CA GLY A 208 -0.08 -16.76 5.62
C GLY A 208 0.25 -16.12 4.27
N LEU A 209 1.48 -16.32 3.82
CA LEU A 209 2.05 -15.75 2.61
C LEU A 209 2.85 -16.85 1.93
N TYR A 210 2.37 -17.32 0.80
CA TYR A 210 2.85 -18.54 0.17
C TYR A 210 3.27 -18.27 -1.28
N PRO A 211 4.30 -18.97 -1.77
CA PRO A 211 4.65 -18.94 -3.18
C PRO A 211 3.55 -19.59 -4.03
N LEU A 212 3.59 -19.34 -5.34
CA LEU A 212 2.82 -20.07 -6.36
C LEU A 212 3.78 -20.59 -7.43
N ASP A 213 4.90 -21.16 -6.98
CA ASP A 213 5.93 -21.75 -7.82
C ASP A 213 5.90 -23.30 -7.75
N ASP A 214 6.89 -23.94 -8.37
CA ASP A 214 7.03 -25.40 -8.49
C ASP A 214 7.57 -26.09 -7.23
N SER A 215 7.87 -25.33 -6.16
CA SER A 215 8.25 -25.89 -4.86
C SER A 215 7.11 -26.68 -4.20
N GLU A 216 7.44 -27.52 -3.22
CA GLU A 216 6.44 -28.23 -2.42
C GLU A 216 5.47 -27.27 -1.71
N GLU A 217 5.99 -26.15 -1.19
CA GLU A 217 5.19 -25.07 -0.59
C GLU A 217 4.24 -24.42 -1.63
N GLY A 218 4.72 -24.20 -2.86
CA GLY A 218 3.94 -23.62 -3.96
C GLY A 218 2.84 -24.54 -4.48
N GLN A 219 3.10 -25.86 -4.51
CA GLN A 219 2.10 -26.87 -4.84
C GLN A 219 1.01 -26.98 -3.76
N GLN A 220 1.40 -27.02 -2.48
CA GLN A 220 0.45 -26.99 -1.35
C GLN A 220 -0.39 -25.70 -1.35
N ALA A 221 0.23 -24.54 -1.62
CA ALA A 221 -0.46 -23.26 -1.74
C ALA A 221 -1.49 -23.26 -2.89
N TYR A 222 -1.13 -23.80 -4.05
CA TYR A 222 -2.05 -23.97 -5.16
C TYR A 222 -3.26 -24.84 -4.78
N GLU A 223 -3.06 -25.97 -4.08
CA GLU A 223 -4.16 -26.81 -3.59
C GLU A 223 -5.03 -26.08 -2.55
N MET A 224 -4.44 -25.36 -1.59
CA MET A 224 -5.17 -24.53 -0.63
C MET A 224 -6.06 -23.49 -1.33
N ALA A 225 -5.53 -22.83 -2.37
CA ALA A 225 -6.24 -21.83 -3.15
C ALA A 225 -7.39 -22.40 -3.99
N LEU A 226 -7.30 -23.66 -4.43
CA LEU A 226 -8.39 -24.34 -5.15
C LEU A 226 -9.47 -24.89 -4.21
N ASN A 227 -9.10 -25.31 -2.99
CA ASN A 227 -10.00 -25.98 -2.06
C ASN A 227 -10.83 -25.02 -1.20
N ALA A 228 -10.28 -23.86 -0.83
CA ALA A 228 -10.94 -22.87 0.03
C ALA A 228 -10.63 -21.42 -0.42
N PRO A 229 -10.93 -21.07 -1.69
CA PRO A 229 -10.53 -19.80 -2.32
C PRO A 229 -11.00 -18.56 -1.58
N GLU A 230 -12.13 -18.62 -0.89
CA GLU A 230 -12.74 -17.54 -0.12
C GLU A 230 -11.90 -17.08 1.10
N ASN A 231 -10.84 -17.82 1.44
CA ASN A 231 -9.89 -17.49 2.50
C ASN A 231 -8.59 -16.85 1.97
N TYR A 232 -8.48 -16.59 0.67
CA TYR A 232 -7.25 -16.12 0.05
C TYR A 232 -7.45 -14.94 -0.91
N VAL A 233 -6.32 -14.33 -1.26
CA VAL A 233 -6.16 -13.37 -2.35
C VAL A 233 -4.86 -13.68 -3.10
N VAL A 234 -4.95 -13.78 -4.43
CA VAL A 234 -3.79 -13.89 -5.32
C VAL A 234 -3.31 -12.50 -5.70
N LYS A 235 -2.01 -12.26 -5.61
CA LYS A 235 -1.40 -10.94 -5.85
C LYS A 235 -0.23 -11.00 -6.84
N PRO A 236 -0.28 -10.28 -7.98
CA PRO A 236 0.88 -10.11 -8.85
C PRO A 236 1.92 -9.17 -8.25
N GLN A 237 3.12 -9.11 -8.83
CA GLN A 237 4.12 -8.08 -8.53
C GLN A 237 3.72 -6.72 -9.14
N ARG A 238 2.72 -6.07 -8.52
CA ARG A 238 2.23 -4.71 -8.87
C ARG A 238 1.94 -3.89 -7.61
N GLU A 239 1.99 -2.57 -7.77
CA GLU A 239 1.57 -1.57 -6.78
C GLU A 239 0.47 -0.67 -7.36
N GLY A 240 -0.21 0.10 -6.50
CA GLY A 240 -1.25 1.07 -6.90
C GLY A 240 -2.70 0.61 -6.76
N GLY A 241 -2.93 -0.71 -6.58
CA GLY A 241 -4.28 -1.30 -6.44
C GLY A 241 -4.93 -1.67 -7.79
N GLY A 242 -5.99 -2.47 -7.73
CA GLY A 242 -6.76 -2.93 -8.89
C GLY A 242 -6.23 -4.20 -9.59
N TYR A 243 -5.22 -4.88 -9.02
CA TYR A 243 -4.53 -6.02 -9.65
C TYR A 243 -4.71 -7.36 -8.91
N ASN A 244 -5.43 -7.40 -7.80
CA ASN A 244 -5.59 -8.61 -6.98
C ASN A 244 -6.79 -9.44 -7.44
N THR A 245 -6.75 -10.76 -7.21
CA THR A 245 -7.87 -11.68 -7.46
C THR A 245 -8.31 -12.34 -6.16
N TYR A 246 -9.61 -12.40 -5.91
CA TYR A 246 -10.21 -12.77 -4.62
C TYR A 246 -11.24 -13.89 -4.79
N GLY A 247 -11.36 -14.77 -3.79
CA GLY A 247 -12.47 -15.75 -3.73
C GLY A 247 -12.63 -16.59 -5.00
N GLU A 248 -13.87 -16.81 -5.42
CA GLU A 248 -14.26 -17.71 -6.53
C GLU A 248 -13.60 -17.41 -7.90
N ASP A 249 -12.99 -16.24 -8.10
CA ASP A 249 -12.20 -15.95 -9.30
C ASP A 249 -10.81 -16.63 -9.28
N ILE A 250 -10.29 -16.96 -8.09
CA ILE A 250 -8.96 -17.58 -7.91
C ILE A 250 -8.85 -18.94 -8.61
N PRO A 251 -9.78 -19.91 -8.44
CA PRO A 251 -9.69 -21.21 -9.11
C PRO A 251 -9.79 -21.14 -10.63
N LYS A 252 -10.39 -20.08 -11.18
CA LYS A 252 -10.38 -19.84 -12.63
C LYS A 252 -9.01 -19.34 -13.06
N LEU A 253 -8.54 -18.24 -12.46
CA LEU A 253 -7.25 -17.63 -12.74
C LEU A 253 -6.10 -18.65 -12.69
N LEU A 254 -6.01 -19.41 -11.60
CA LEU A 254 -4.90 -20.33 -11.36
C LEU A 254 -4.87 -21.53 -12.33
N ARG A 255 -6.00 -21.92 -12.92
CA ARG A 255 -6.09 -22.98 -13.94
C ARG A 255 -5.76 -22.48 -15.34
N GLU A 256 -5.97 -21.19 -15.60
CA GLU A 256 -5.65 -20.55 -16.88
C GLU A 256 -4.15 -20.17 -16.98
N MET A 257 -3.46 -20.01 -15.84
CA MET A 257 -2.04 -19.67 -15.79
C MET A 257 -1.07 -20.85 -15.99
N THR A 258 -0.03 -20.61 -16.78
CA THR A 258 1.18 -21.44 -16.83
C THR A 258 1.97 -21.39 -15.51
N MET A 259 2.97 -22.27 -15.33
CA MET A 259 3.84 -22.22 -14.15
C MET A 259 4.66 -20.92 -14.08
N GLU A 260 5.16 -20.42 -15.22
CA GLU A 260 5.92 -19.17 -15.26
C GLU A 260 5.06 -17.96 -14.88
N GLU A 261 3.79 -17.93 -15.31
CA GLU A 261 2.85 -16.89 -14.89
C GLU A 261 2.53 -16.98 -13.39
N ARG A 262 2.32 -18.19 -12.86
CA ARG A 262 2.08 -18.40 -11.42
C ARG A 262 3.26 -17.96 -10.55
N ARG A 263 4.52 -18.17 -10.98
CA ARG A 263 5.74 -17.64 -10.32
C ARG A 263 5.73 -16.10 -10.18
N GLY A 264 5.05 -15.38 -11.06
CA GLY A 264 4.83 -13.93 -10.96
C GLY A 264 3.88 -13.49 -9.84
N HIS A 265 3.25 -14.42 -9.13
CA HIS A 265 2.22 -14.18 -8.13
C HIS A 265 2.60 -14.76 -6.76
N ILE A 266 1.92 -14.27 -5.72
CA ILE A 266 1.89 -14.91 -4.39
C ILE A 266 0.44 -15.20 -3.99
N LEU A 267 0.25 -16.20 -3.14
CA LEU A 267 -0.99 -16.43 -2.42
C LEU A 267 -0.89 -15.79 -1.02
N MET A 268 -1.92 -15.07 -0.59
CA MET A 268 -1.97 -14.46 0.73
C MET A 268 -3.29 -14.80 1.43
N GLU A 269 -3.21 -15.19 2.70
CA GLU A 269 -4.34 -15.37 3.63
C GLU A 269 -5.14 -14.05 3.70
N LEU A 270 -6.46 -14.14 3.47
CA LEU A 270 -7.35 -12.99 3.45
C LEU A 270 -7.52 -12.42 4.87
N ILE A 271 -7.21 -11.14 5.01
CA ILE A 271 -7.40 -10.40 6.27
C ILE A 271 -8.89 -10.11 6.45
N ARG A 272 -9.50 -10.68 7.50
CA ARG A 272 -10.90 -10.46 7.87
C ARG A 272 -10.98 -9.44 9.02
N ALA A 273 -10.97 -8.15 8.67
CA ALA A 273 -11.21 -7.07 9.62
C ALA A 273 -12.67 -7.09 10.11
N PRO A 274 -12.96 -6.72 11.37
CA PRO A 274 -14.33 -6.54 11.83
C PRO A 274 -14.93 -5.26 11.21
N GLY A 275 -15.98 -5.41 10.40
CA GLY A 275 -16.71 -4.28 9.84
C GLY A 275 -17.48 -3.47 10.88
N PHE A 276 -17.80 -2.22 10.56
CA PHE A 276 -18.61 -1.30 11.37
C PHE A 276 -19.34 -0.28 10.50
N ASP A 277 -20.46 0.26 10.96
CA ASP A 277 -21.20 1.27 10.19
C ASP A 277 -20.49 2.64 10.28
N SER A 278 -20.32 3.29 9.13
CA SER A 278 -19.80 4.66 9.04
C SER A 278 -20.44 5.43 7.89
N MET A 279 -20.14 6.73 7.82
CA MET A 279 -20.67 7.69 6.86
C MET A 279 -19.53 8.18 5.96
N LEU A 280 -19.52 7.73 4.69
CA LEU A 280 -18.49 8.07 3.71
C LEU A 280 -18.90 9.31 2.92
N LEU A 281 -18.10 10.39 2.98
CA LEU A 281 -18.32 11.61 2.22
C LEU A 281 -17.50 11.58 0.92
N ARG A 282 -18.17 11.78 -0.22
CA ARG A 282 -17.53 11.86 -1.54
C ARG A 282 -18.31 12.82 -2.45
N ASN A 283 -17.64 13.80 -3.04
CA ASN A 283 -18.26 14.78 -3.95
C ASN A 283 -19.52 15.48 -3.35
N GLY A 284 -19.51 15.76 -2.05
CA GLY A 284 -20.64 16.32 -1.32
C GLY A 284 -21.81 15.36 -1.04
N GLN A 285 -21.69 14.09 -1.40
CA GLN A 285 -22.67 13.05 -1.09
C GLN A 285 -22.20 12.21 0.09
N LEU A 286 -23.08 12.03 1.09
CA LEU A 286 -22.85 11.18 2.23
C LEU A 286 -23.47 9.80 2.00
N VAL A 287 -22.68 8.75 2.11
CA VAL A 287 -23.07 7.36 1.84
C VAL A 287 -22.90 6.54 3.13
N PRO A 288 -24.00 6.08 3.77
CA PRO A 288 -23.91 5.11 4.85
C PRO A 288 -23.43 3.76 4.31
N ALA A 289 -22.46 3.14 4.97
CA ALA A 289 -21.97 1.82 4.61
C ALA A 289 -21.44 1.08 5.85
N GLU A 290 -21.53 -0.25 5.82
CA GLU A 290 -20.62 -1.08 6.62
C GLU A 290 -19.22 -0.95 6.00
N VAL A 291 -18.21 -0.62 6.81
CA VAL A 291 -16.86 -0.30 6.38
C VAL A 291 -15.79 -1.08 7.14
N VAL A 292 -14.61 -1.18 6.51
CA VAL A 292 -13.37 -1.66 7.11
C VAL A 292 -12.26 -0.63 6.91
N SER A 293 -11.35 -0.53 7.89
CA SER A 293 -10.23 0.42 7.87
C SER A 293 -8.86 -0.28 7.76
N GLU A 294 -7.98 0.29 6.94
CA GLU A 294 -6.59 -0.09 6.78
C GLU A 294 -5.69 1.02 7.34
N LEU A 295 -5.10 0.77 8.51
CA LEU A 295 -4.12 1.68 9.12
C LEU A 295 -2.78 1.57 8.40
N GLY A 296 -2.24 2.71 7.97
CA GLY A 296 -0.89 2.90 7.47
C GLY A 296 -0.03 3.70 8.46
N ILE A 297 1.21 3.27 8.70
CA ILE A 297 2.21 4.04 9.47
C ILE A 297 3.34 4.43 8.51
N TYR A 298 3.75 5.70 8.53
CA TYR A 298 4.87 6.18 7.71
C TYR A 298 6.19 5.94 8.42
N GLY A 299 7.19 5.45 7.70
CA GLY A 299 8.57 5.34 8.17
C GLY A 299 9.46 6.42 7.57
N ILE A 300 10.36 6.98 8.38
CA ILE A 300 11.43 7.88 7.92
C ILE A 300 12.76 7.23 8.28
N TRP A 301 13.56 6.94 7.24
CA TRP A 301 14.89 6.38 7.35
C TRP A 301 15.90 7.21 6.56
N VAL A 302 17.07 7.45 7.14
CA VAL A 302 18.25 7.99 6.46
C VAL A 302 19.47 7.29 7.05
N SER A 303 20.26 6.62 6.20
CA SER A 303 21.57 6.04 6.52
C SER A 303 22.65 6.68 5.63
N ASN A 304 23.91 6.62 6.06
CA ASN A 304 25.06 6.97 5.22
C ASN A 304 25.60 5.74 4.46
N SER A 305 26.57 5.93 3.58
CA SER A 305 27.19 4.85 2.79
C SER A 305 28.01 3.82 3.59
N LYS A 306 28.18 4.00 4.91
CA LYS A 306 28.78 3.02 5.82
C LYS A 306 27.72 2.18 6.56
N GLY A 307 26.44 2.48 6.36
CA GLY A 307 25.33 1.91 7.13
C GLY A 307 25.06 2.62 8.47
N ASP A 308 25.73 3.75 8.77
CA ASP A 308 25.44 4.51 9.99
C ASP A 308 24.06 5.17 9.84
N VAL A 309 23.16 4.89 10.78
CA VAL A 309 21.78 5.39 10.76
C VAL A 309 21.72 6.81 11.31
N VAL A 310 21.39 7.77 10.45
CA VAL A 310 21.24 9.19 10.78
C VAL A 310 19.83 9.50 11.28
N VAL A 311 18.81 8.92 10.65
CA VAL A 311 17.40 9.06 11.04
C VAL A 311 16.72 7.69 11.00
N ASN A 312 16.03 7.34 12.09
CA ASN A 312 15.11 6.21 12.10
C ASN A 312 13.93 6.50 13.03
N ARG A 313 12.76 6.82 12.46
CA ARG A 313 11.54 7.12 13.23
C ARG A 313 10.27 6.82 12.43
N HIS A 314 9.12 6.88 13.10
CA HIS A 314 7.84 7.01 12.41
C HIS A 314 7.65 8.47 11.94
N GLY A 315 6.95 8.63 10.81
CA GLY A 315 6.62 9.91 10.17
C GLY A 315 5.17 10.34 10.34
N GLY A 316 4.38 9.59 11.12
CA GLY A 316 2.93 9.78 11.27
C GLY A 316 2.15 8.55 10.77
N HIS A 317 0.87 8.73 10.48
CA HIS A 317 -0.03 7.68 10.05
C HIS A 317 -1.02 8.17 8.98
N LEU A 318 -1.65 7.24 8.30
CA LEU A 318 -2.79 7.45 7.40
C LEU A 318 -3.78 6.31 7.64
N LEU A 319 -5.01 6.61 8.04
CA LEU A 319 -6.09 5.63 8.01
C LEU A 319 -6.82 5.74 6.67
N ARG A 320 -7.09 4.61 6.03
CA ARG A 320 -7.94 4.52 4.83
C ARG A 320 -9.12 3.64 5.14
N THR A 321 -10.32 4.10 4.81
CA THR A 321 -11.56 3.36 5.10
C THR A 321 -12.34 3.13 3.80
N LYS A 322 -13.01 1.99 3.71
CA LYS A 322 -13.76 1.57 2.51
C LYS A 322 -14.94 0.72 2.92
N ALA A 323 -15.97 0.65 2.09
CA ALA A 323 -17.09 -0.25 2.33
C ALA A 323 -16.62 -1.73 2.35
N SER A 324 -17.19 -2.55 3.24
CA SER A 324 -16.79 -3.94 3.48
C SER A 324 -16.89 -4.82 2.22
N ASN A 325 -17.78 -4.47 1.28
CA ASN A 325 -17.97 -5.14 -0.01
C ASN A 325 -17.00 -4.68 -1.12
N VAL A 326 -16.11 -3.71 -0.86
CA VAL A 326 -15.13 -3.22 -1.84
C VAL A 326 -13.78 -3.86 -1.56
N HIS A 327 -13.29 -4.70 -2.48
CA HIS A 327 -12.03 -5.42 -2.29
C HIS A 327 -10.78 -4.53 -2.44
N GLU A 328 -10.84 -3.47 -3.25
CA GLU A 328 -9.71 -2.55 -3.46
C GLU A 328 -9.63 -1.40 -2.44
N GLY A 329 -8.46 -0.76 -2.30
CA GLY A 329 -8.15 0.16 -1.17
C GLY A 329 -7.55 1.53 -1.54
N GLY A 330 -7.53 1.89 -2.83
CA GLY A 330 -6.95 3.15 -3.30
C GLY A 330 -7.92 4.32 -3.21
N VAL A 331 -7.54 5.41 -2.52
CA VAL A 331 -8.32 6.67 -2.48
C VAL A 331 -8.35 7.33 -3.86
N ALA A 332 -7.17 7.50 -4.47
CA ALA A 332 -7.03 8.08 -5.81
C ALA A 332 -7.68 7.22 -6.92
N ALA A 333 -7.78 5.90 -6.69
CA ALA A 333 -8.48 4.97 -7.58
C ALA A 333 -10.01 4.91 -7.32
N GLY A 334 -10.53 5.66 -6.33
CA GLY A 334 -11.96 5.79 -6.06
C GLY A 334 -12.54 4.78 -5.06
N PHE A 335 -11.78 3.79 -4.60
CA PHE A 335 -12.27 2.66 -3.79
C PHE A 335 -12.33 2.94 -2.28
N ALA A 336 -11.47 3.83 -1.78
CA ALA A 336 -11.38 4.19 -0.37
C ALA A 336 -11.57 5.70 -0.12
N VAL A 337 -11.73 6.06 1.14
CA VAL A 337 -11.70 7.42 1.68
C VAL A 337 -10.52 7.59 2.64
N ILE A 338 -10.10 8.83 2.87
CA ILE A 338 -9.17 9.22 3.94
C ILE A 338 -9.94 9.21 5.27
N ASP A 339 -9.28 8.79 6.35
CA ASP A 339 -9.88 8.68 7.67
C ASP A 339 -8.86 9.02 8.76
N SER A 340 -9.31 9.13 10.01
CA SER A 340 -8.49 9.37 11.20
C SER A 340 -8.83 8.38 12.32
N PRO A 341 -7.85 7.91 13.10
CA PRO A 341 -8.07 6.91 14.14
C PRO A 341 -8.63 7.52 15.43
N LEU A 342 -9.81 7.08 15.86
CA LEU A 342 -10.29 7.27 17.22
C LEU A 342 -9.70 6.16 18.11
N LEU A 343 -8.73 6.51 18.96
CA LEU A 343 -8.08 5.53 19.83
C LEU A 343 -8.95 5.16 21.03
N VAL A 344 -9.45 3.91 21.01
CA VAL A 344 -10.31 3.30 22.05
C VAL A 344 -9.56 2.31 22.93
#